data_AF-A0A9P6X1U6-F1
#
_entry.id   AF-A0A9P6X1U6-F1
#
_cell.length_a   1.000
_cell.length_b   1.000
_cell.length_c   1.000
_cell.angle_alpha   90.00
_cell.angle_beta   90.00
_cell.angle_gamma   90.00
#
_symmetry.space_group_name_H-M   'P 1'
#
loop_
_entity.id
_entity.type
_entity.pdbx_description
1 polymer ?
#
loop_
_entity_poly.entity_id
_entity_poly.type
_entity_poly.pdbx_seq_one_letter_code
_entity_poly.pdbx_strand_id
1 'polypeptide(L)' 'MKSAILALLFVLTFLKLVNAKCEWFGTAPWCSGECPAGWKYIDSGTYANHYADGTESPYGFGEECMVGKKVYCCDS' A
#
# COMPACT_ATOMS: atom_id res chain seq x y z
N MET A 1 27.14 -14.81 -25.47
CA MET A 1 27.12 -14.88 -23.99
C MET A 1 27.05 -13.51 -23.32
N LYS A 2 27.79 -12.48 -23.77
CA LYS A 2 27.78 -11.14 -23.15
C LYS A 2 26.45 -10.37 -23.32
N SER A 3 25.79 -10.46 -24.49
CA SER A 3 24.49 -9.79 -24.73
C SER A 3 23.33 -10.27 -23.87
N ALA A 4 23.28 -11.55 -23.52
CA ALA A 4 22.21 -12.09 -22.66
C ALA A 4 22.33 -11.57 -21.23
N ILE A 5 23.56 -11.39 -20.74
CA ILE A 5 23.85 -10.84 -19.41
C ILE A 5 23.44 -9.36 -19.36
N LEU A 6 23.74 -8.57 -20.40
CA LEU A 6 23.30 -7.17 -20.50
C LEU A 6 21.78 -7.04 -20.55
N ALA A 7 21.08 -7.88 -21.31
CA ALA A 7 19.62 -7.89 -21.37
C ALA A 7 19.00 -8.26 -20.01
N LEU A 8 19.56 -9.27 -19.33
CA LEU A 8 19.09 -9.69 -18.01
C LEU A 8 19.31 -8.58 -16.96
N LEU A 9 20.46 -7.91 -16.98
CA LEU A 9 20.74 -6.76 -16.11
C LEU A 9 19.77 -5.61 -16.38
N PHE A 10 19.46 -5.32 -17.64
CA PHE A 10 18.49 -4.29 -18.00
C PHE A 10 17.08 -4.63 -17.51
N VAL A 11 16.62 -5.86 -17.71
CA VAL A 11 15.31 -6.35 -17.20
C VAL A 11 15.26 -6.28 -15.67
N LEU A 12 16.33 -6.69 -14.99
CA LEU A 12 16.43 -6.63 -13.52
C LEU A 12 16.47 -5.18 -12.99
N THR A 13 17.07 -4.24 -13.72
CA THR A 13 17.03 -2.81 -13.35
C THR A 13 15.64 -2.19 -13.56
N PHE A 14 14.92 -2.59 -14.60
CA PHE A 14 13.54 -2.12 -14.84
C PHE A 14 12.55 -2.68 -13.81
N LEU A 15 12.73 -3.94 -13.38
CA LEU A 15 11.91 -4.56 -12.33
C LEU A 15 12.06 -3.89 -10.96
N LYS A 16 13.20 -3.25 -10.68
CA LYS A 16 13.43 -2.53 -9.40
C LYS A 16 12.75 -1.17 -9.31
N LEU A 17 12.22 -0.63 -10.42
CA LEU A 17 11.77 0.77 -10.47
C LEU A 17 10.34 1.01 -9.99
N VAL A 18 9.56 -0.03 -9.70
CA VAL A 18 8.15 0.05 -9.26
C VAL A 18 7.96 -0.40 -7.81
N ASN A 19 8.89 -0.01 -6.93
CA ASN A 19 8.71 -0.23 -5.49
C ASN A 19 7.90 0.93 -4.90
N ALA A 20 6.59 0.96 -5.22
CA ALA A 20 5.66 1.94 -4.69
C ALA A 20 5.57 1.80 -3.17
N LYS A 21 5.76 2.90 -2.43
CA LYS A 21 5.53 2.98 -1.00
C LYS A 21 4.02 2.98 -0.76
N CYS A 22 3.56 2.07 0.08
CA CYS A 22 2.16 1.99 0.46
C CYS A 22 1.97 2.17 1.97
N GLU A 23 0.95 2.90 2.39
CA GLU A 23 0.64 3.11 3.81
C GLU A 23 -0.85 3.40 4.05
N TRP A 24 -1.28 3.22 5.31
CA TRP A 24 -2.64 3.52 5.76
C TRP A 24 -2.76 4.99 6.19
N PHE A 25 -3.79 5.67 5.69
CA PHE A 25 -4.13 7.05 6.01
C PHE A 25 -5.44 7.15 6.79
N GLY A 26 -5.44 7.99 7.82
CA GLY A 26 -6.55 8.18 8.75
C GLY A 26 -6.15 7.82 10.19
N THR A 27 -6.63 8.59 11.16
CA THR A 27 -6.20 8.48 12.57
C THR A 27 -7.32 7.96 13.46
N ALA A 28 -7.04 6.92 14.23
CA ALA A 28 -7.92 6.43 15.28
C ALA A 28 -7.95 7.39 16.49
N PRO A 29 -9.03 7.48 17.28
CA PRO A 29 -10.18 6.58 17.30
C PRO A 29 -11.37 6.91 16.38
N TRP A 30 -11.44 7.99 15.60
CA TRP A 30 -12.54 8.18 14.61
C TRP A 30 -11.96 8.61 13.25
N CYS A 31 -12.06 7.78 12.22
CA CYS A 31 -11.26 7.87 11.00
C CYS A 31 -12.05 8.33 9.76
N SER A 32 -11.48 9.20 8.94
CA SER A 32 -12.03 9.56 7.61
C SER A 32 -10.86 9.71 6.65
N GLY A 33 -10.21 8.57 6.35
CA GLY A 33 -8.99 8.52 5.56
C GLY A 33 -9.20 9.01 4.13
N GLU A 34 -8.19 9.74 3.64
CA GLU A 34 -8.10 10.21 2.26
C GLU A 34 -6.67 10.00 1.76
N CYS A 35 -6.52 9.58 0.51
CA CYS A 35 -5.19 9.46 -0.08
C CYS A 35 -4.64 10.87 -0.36
N PRO A 36 -3.39 11.16 0.02
CA PRO A 36 -2.77 12.44 -0.35
C PRO A 36 -2.62 12.57 -1.86
N ALA A 37 -2.46 13.80 -2.34
CA ALA A 37 -2.27 14.06 -3.77
C ALA A 37 -1.04 13.30 -4.32
N GLY A 38 -1.20 12.66 -5.48
CA GLY A 38 -0.17 11.83 -6.10
C GLY A 38 -0.15 10.38 -5.59
N TRP A 39 -1.02 10.03 -4.64
CA TRP A 39 -1.17 8.66 -4.15
C TRP A 39 -2.46 8.06 -4.69
N LYS A 40 -2.42 6.75 -4.95
CA LYS A 40 -3.52 5.98 -5.48
C LYS A 40 -4.21 5.21 -4.37
N TYR A 41 -5.55 5.31 -4.33
CA TYR A 41 -6.38 4.49 -3.46
C TYR A 41 -6.30 3.01 -3.86
N ILE A 42 -6.04 2.15 -2.87
CA ILE A 42 -6.01 0.70 -3.03
C ILE A 42 -7.17 0.06 -2.28
N ASP A 43 -7.34 0.36 -0.99
CA ASP A 43 -8.41 -0.22 -0.17
C ASP A 43 -8.79 0.65 1.05
N SER A 44 -9.75 0.21 1.87
CA SER A 44 -10.17 0.88 3.10
C SER A 44 -10.60 -0.09 4.20
N GLY A 45 -10.42 0.30 5.47
CA GLY A 45 -10.75 -0.54 6.62
C GLY A 45 -11.13 0.24 7.88
N THR A 46 -11.99 -0.35 8.70
CA THR A 46 -12.42 0.20 10.01
C THR A 46 -11.71 -0.50 11.16
N TYR A 47 -11.48 -1.81 11.05
CA TYR A 47 -10.94 -2.67 12.11
C TYR A 47 -9.48 -3.01 11.84
N ALA A 48 -8.73 -3.30 12.91
CA ALA A 48 -7.33 -3.64 12.80
C ALA A 48 -7.19 -5.05 12.23
N ASN A 49 -6.42 -5.13 11.14
CA ASN A 49 -5.68 -6.31 10.71
C ASN A 49 -6.42 -7.46 9.99
N HIS A 50 -7.59 -7.25 9.38
CA HIS A 50 -8.14 -8.22 8.42
C HIS A 50 -8.74 -7.53 7.20
N TYR A 51 -8.30 -7.91 6.01
CA TYR A 51 -9.10 -7.70 4.81
C TYR A 51 -10.43 -8.44 4.95
N ALA A 52 -11.49 -7.97 4.27
CA ALA A 52 -12.80 -8.63 4.30
C ALA A 52 -12.75 -10.08 3.78
N ASP A 53 -11.70 -10.46 3.05
CA ASP A 53 -11.43 -11.81 2.56
C ASP A 53 -10.61 -12.68 3.53
N GLY A 54 -10.27 -12.16 4.73
CA GLY A 54 -9.53 -12.88 5.77
C GLY A 54 -8.01 -12.92 5.59
N THR A 55 -7.46 -12.27 4.55
CA THR A 55 -6.01 -12.14 4.41
C THR A 55 -5.43 -11.11 5.39
N GLU A 56 -4.17 -11.29 5.80
CA GLU A 56 -3.48 -10.33 6.67
C GLU A 56 -3.44 -8.96 5.99
N SER A 57 -4.05 -7.97 6.63
CA SER A 57 -3.94 -6.57 6.19
C SER A 57 -2.46 -6.17 6.12
N PRO A 58 -2.06 -5.31 5.16
CA PRO A 58 -0.72 -4.74 5.14
C PRO A 58 -0.44 -4.12 6.50
N TYR A 59 0.71 -4.50 7.07
CA TYR A 59 1.19 -4.04 8.37
C TYR A 59 1.05 -2.51 8.49
N GLY A 60 0.71 -2.03 9.70
CA GLY A 60 0.68 -0.59 9.98
C GLY A 60 -0.71 0.04 9.98
N PHE A 61 -1.81 -0.73 10.04
CA PHE A 61 -3.15 -0.16 10.25
C PHE A 61 -3.28 0.58 11.60
N GLY A 62 -2.57 0.10 12.62
CA GLY A 62 -2.64 0.63 13.98
C GLY A 62 -3.96 0.30 14.69
N GLU A 63 -4.44 1.24 15.51
CA GLU A 63 -5.70 1.11 16.28
C GLU A 63 -6.96 1.21 15.39
N GLU A 64 -8.08 0.67 15.86
CA GLU A 64 -9.34 0.64 15.12
C GLU A 64 -10.06 1.99 15.06
N CYS A 65 -10.94 2.15 14.07
CA CYS A 65 -11.81 3.30 13.89
C CYS A 65 -13.16 3.03 14.57
N MET A 66 -13.54 3.87 15.53
CA MET A 66 -14.84 3.85 16.19
C MET A 66 -15.95 4.39 15.26
N VAL A 67 -15.62 5.24 14.28
CA VAL A 67 -16.50 5.73 13.20
C VAL A 67 -15.63 5.97 11.96
N GLY A 68 -16.17 5.65 10.79
CA GLY A 68 -15.53 5.82 9.48
C GLY A 68 -14.42 4.79 9.20
N LYS A 69 -13.44 5.13 8.36
CA LYS A 69 -12.43 4.19 7.83
C LYS A 69 -11.07 4.85 7.58
N LYS A 70 -10.00 4.07 7.67
CA LYS A 70 -8.70 4.40 7.06
C LYS A 70 -8.70 3.98 5.60
N VAL A 71 -7.81 4.55 4.80
CA VAL A 71 -7.59 4.18 3.40
C VAL A 71 -6.15 3.75 3.19
N TYR A 72 -5.94 2.65 2.49
CA TYR A 72 -4.62 2.18 2.08
C TYR A 72 -4.29 2.78 0.72
N CYS A 73 -3.17 3.51 0.65
CA CYS A 73 -2.76 4.20 -0.56
C CYS A 73 -1.31 3.88 -0.89
N CYS A 74 -0.97 3.90 -2.18
CA CYS A 74 0.40 3.78 -2.66
C CYS A 74 0.82 5.00 -3.47
N ASP A 75 2.06 5.43 -3.37
CA ASP A 75 2.60 6.43 -4.30
C ASP A 75 2.71 5.87 -5.73
N SER A 76 2.60 6.76 -6.72
CA SER A 76 2.66 6.42 -8.15
C SER A 76 4.07 6.54 -8.72
#